data_AF-D5G7W7-F1
#
_entry.id   AF-D5G7W7-F1
#
_cell.length_a   1.000
_cell.length_b   1.000
_cell.length_c   1.000
_cell.angle_alpha   90.00
_cell.angle_beta   90.00
_cell.angle_gamma   90.00
#
_symmetry.space_group_name_H-M   'P 1'
#
loop_
_entity.id
_entity.type
_entity.pdbx_description
1 polymer ?
#
loop_
_entity_poly.entity_id
_entity_poly.type
_entity_poly.pdbx_seq_one_letter_code
_entity_poly.pdbx_strand_id
1 'polypeptide(L)'
;MRHCKRVSRSGNTSKVGLVPQFNSSFGQSDTLYVASATRPLLSQSDTHQPNRASHANYDKLRVELIPSSSLSCLSSPTPRRNKMSDHLDQLYLTYLDTVDTYQTLRASLATQFSKGFLTLAQASYHSTSGGRRYGTDFYDERMTAIRGVGVEGGGVFECKLLEFEKEEEEQKERARDTDREGSEMDTLEKPKEQTPTIDPRDPIRWFGILVPPALRQAQSEFTLSVQTIIPQLTTTITKLALLSSEIESHRNHVGTKYLYKILTAAPPSPLPEAVELPPLDISHGFIHLCTATQAVGVVERFMADSEEVWLLKIPYSKVEKDTKWESVSQGGERGEEFPHMFMEKLGSGQVEEVRQVMRLEEKGWRESLEGVEWLE
;
A
#
# COMPACT_ATOMS: atom_id res chain seq x y z
N MET A 1 28.19 57.88 -8.86
CA MET A 1 27.53 59.10 -9.39
C MET A 1 27.01 58.75 -10.78
N ARG A 2 25.72 58.70 -11.12
CA ARG A 2 24.63 59.68 -10.99
C ARG A 2 23.29 58.88 -10.93
N HIS A 3 22.56 59.00 -9.83
CA HIS A 3 21.27 59.72 -9.71
C HIS A 3 20.03 58.99 -10.24
N CYS A 4 19.16 58.72 -9.27
CA CYS A 4 17.86 58.09 -9.26
C CYS A 4 16.78 58.99 -9.91
N LYS A 5 15.75 58.39 -10.52
CA LYS A 5 14.39 58.96 -10.50
C LYS A 5 13.35 57.87 -10.27
N ARG A 6 12.73 57.99 -9.11
CA ARG A 6 11.59 57.27 -8.57
C ARG A 6 10.32 57.93 -9.13
N VAL A 7 9.39 57.17 -9.69
CA VAL A 7 7.99 57.59 -9.84
C VAL A 7 7.12 56.52 -9.20
N SER A 8 6.44 56.93 -8.13
CA SER A 8 5.40 56.19 -7.43
C SER A 8 4.06 56.61 -8.01
N ARG A 9 3.18 55.66 -8.32
CA ARG A 9 1.72 55.84 -8.23
C ARG A 9 1.04 54.51 -7.91
N SER A 10 0.14 54.62 -6.95
CA SER A 10 -0.60 53.64 -6.16
C SER A 10 -1.86 53.11 -6.84
N GLY A 11 -2.29 51.90 -6.43
CA GLY A 11 -3.62 51.33 -6.70
C GLY A 11 -3.52 49.84 -7.08
N ASN A 12 -3.15 48.95 -6.15
CA ASN A 12 -4.05 48.16 -5.29
C ASN A 12 -4.83 47.07 -6.05
N THR A 13 -4.36 45.81 -5.96
CA THR A 13 -5.13 44.63 -5.54
C THR A 13 -4.22 43.41 -5.40
N SER A 14 -4.39 42.74 -4.27
CA SER A 14 -3.61 41.67 -3.67
C SER A 14 -3.49 40.40 -4.50
N LYS A 15 -2.30 39.78 -4.49
CA LYS A 15 -2.10 38.33 -4.27
C LYS A 15 -0.62 38.08 -3.99
N VAL A 16 -0.30 38.02 -2.71
CA VAL A 16 1.00 37.60 -2.18
C VAL A 16 1.04 36.07 -2.27
N GLY A 17 1.88 35.53 -3.14
CA GLY A 17 2.23 34.12 -3.15
C GLY A 17 3.10 33.82 -1.93
N LEU A 18 2.46 33.41 -0.85
CA LEU A 18 3.13 32.82 0.31
C LEU A 18 3.72 31.47 -0.11
N VAL A 19 5.04 31.40 -0.02
CA VAL A 19 5.82 30.16 0.04
C VAL A 19 5.33 29.34 1.23
N PRO A 20 4.76 28.13 1.05
CA PRO A 20 4.55 27.23 2.17
C PRO A 20 5.89 26.53 2.45
N GLN A 21 6.60 27.01 3.48
CA GLN A 21 7.55 26.18 4.21
C GLN A 21 6.74 25.08 4.91
N PHE A 22 6.73 23.88 4.33
CA PHE A 22 6.37 22.68 5.08
C PHE A 22 7.62 22.14 5.76
N ASN A 23 7.79 22.54 7.02
CA ASN A 23 8.53 21.76 7.99
C ASN A 23 7.65 20.57 8.38
N SER A 24 8.00 19.38 7.89
CA SER A 24 7.64 18.13 8.57
C SER A 24 8.94 17.38 8.87
N SER A 25 9.32 17.46 10.14
CA SER A 25 10.22 16.54 10.79
C SER A 25 9.67 15.12 10.66
N PHE A 26 10.17 14.35 9.70
CA PHE A 26 10.08 12.90 9.73
C PHE A 26 11.47 12.36 10.05
N GLY A 27 11.53 11.70 11.20
CA GLY A 27 12.73 11.14 11.78
C GLY A 27 13.36 10.08 10.90
N GLN A 28 14.67 9.96 11.10
CA GLN A 28 15.60 8.96 10.59
C GLN A 28 14.94 7.61 10.30
N SER A 29 15.08 7.14 9.07
CA SER A 29 15.06 5.72 8.74
C SER A 29 16.31 5.38 7.92
N ASP A 30 16.86 4.22 8.26
CA ASP A 30 18.22 3.79 8.00
C ASP A 30 18.65 3.85 6.53
N THR A 31 19.77 4.54 6.30
CA THR A 31 20.46 4.57 5.02
C THR A 31 21.25 3.27 4.84
N LEU A 32 20.68 2.31 4.12
CA LEU A 32 21.38 1.10 3.69
C LEU A 32 22.34 1.44 2.53
N TYR A 33 23.61 1.66 2.87
CA TYR A 33 24.70 1.77 1.90
C TYR A 33 25.02 0.40 1.30
N VAL A 34 24.77 0.22 0.00
CA VAL A 34 25.34 -0.90 -0.78
C VAL A 34 26.68 -0.45 -1.34
N ALA A 35 27.76 -0.69 -0.59
CA ALA A 35 29.12 -0.51 -1.07
C ALA A 35 29.54 -1.73 -1.90
N SER A 36 29.67 -1.55 -3.22
CA SER A 36 30.37 -2.51 -4.08
C SER A 36 31.87 -2.25 -3.95
N ALA A 37 32.61 -3.21 -3.39
CA ALA A 37 34.07 -3.21 -3.43
C ALA A 37 34.55 -4.50 -4.13
N THR A 38 35.28 -4.33 -5.22
CA THR A 38 35.92 -5.40 -5.99
C THR A 38 37.44 -5.34 -5.80
N ARG A 39 38.06 -6.54 -5.75
CA ARG A 39 39.50 -6.91 -5.97
C ARG A 39 40.44 -6.92 -4.74
N PRO A 40 41.60 -7.61 -4.79
CA PRO A 40 42.01 -8.84 -5.53
C PRO A 40 42.78 -9.88 -4.65
N LEU A 41 43.13 -11.03 -5.26
CA LEU A 41 43.94 -12.14 -4.72
C LEU A 41 45.44 -11.83 -4.54
N LEU A 42 46.03 -12.34 -3.45
CA LEU A 42 47.45 -12.77 -3.24
C LEU A 42 47.42 -13.79 -2.08
N SER A 43 47.81 -15.07 -2.22
CA SER A 43 49.12 -15.71 -2.50
C SER A 43 49.96 -15.98 -1.24
N GLN A 44 50.46 -17.23 -1.14
CA GLN A 44 51.44 -17.83 -0.21
C GLN A 44 50.85 -18.45 1.09
N SER A 45 50.66 -19.77 1.17
CA SER A 45 51.61 -20.89 1.34
C SER A 45 52.01 -21.12 2.80
N ASP A 46 51.52 -22.21 3.40
CA ASP A 46 52.40 -23.13 4.12
C ASP A 46 51.73 -24.49 4.42
N THR A 47 52.60 -25.49 4.40
CA THR A 47 52.39 -26.94 4.40
C THR A 47 52.08 -27.53 5.77
N HIS A 48 51.14 -28.50 5.84
CA HIS A 48 51.39 -29.79 6.50
C HIS A 48 50.37 -30.88 6.12
N GLN A 49 50.91 -32.08 5.93
CA GLN A 49 50.34 -33.31 5.41
C GLN A 49 49.45 -34.09 6.45
N PRO A 50 48.84 -35.24 6.09
CA PRO A 50 47.40 -35.44 6.17
C PRO A 50 46.98 -36.34 7.34
N ASN A 51 45.70 -36.25 7.74
CA ASN A 51 45.06 -37.37 8.43
C ASN A 51 43.68 -37.69 7.85
N ARG A 52 43.50 -39.00 7.74
CA ARG A 52 42.52 -39.77 7.01
C ARG A 52 41.23 -39.89 7.82
N ALA A 53 40.10 -39.39 7.31
CA ALA A 53 38.78 -39.80 7.77
C ALA A 53 37.70 -39.56 6.70
N SER A 54 37.27 -40.67 6.09
CA SER A 54 35.93 -41.00 5.57
C SER A 54 35.04 -39.90 4.98
N HIS A 55 34.85 -39.99 3.67
CA HIS A 55 33.65 -39.58 2.94
C HIS A 55 32.37 -40.06 3.64
N ALA A 56 31.56 -39.14 4.15
CA ALA A 56 30.15 -39.39 4.42
C ALA A 56 29.34 -38.91 3.21
N ASN A 57 28.90 -39.90 2.44
CA ASN A 57 28.02 -39.77 1.29
C ASN A 57 26.60 -39.45 1.79
N TYR A 58 26.10 -38.24 1.55
CA TYR A 58 24.69 -37.89 1.79
C TYR A 58 23.84 -38.47 0.66
N ASP A 59 23.67 -39.79 0.70
CA ASP A 59 22.90 -40.56 -0.26
C ASP A 59 22.09 -41.64 0.49
N LYS A 60 21.19 -41.19 1.38
CA LYS A 60 20.11 -42.03 1.95
C LYS A 60 19.08 -41.21 2.74
N LEU A 61 18.20 -40.50 2.03
CA LEU A 61 16.84 -40.24 2.55
C LEU A 61 15.87 -40.81 1.53
N ARG A 62 15.69 -42.14 1.64
CA ARG A 62 14.62 -42.87 0.98
C ARG A 62 13.33 -42.48 1.66
N VAL A 63 12.47 -41.73 0.96
CA VAL A 63 11.08 -41.53 1.34
C VAL A 63 10.42 -42.91 1.27
N GLU A 64 10.21 -43.54 2.42
CA GLU A 64 9.35 -44.72 2.52
C GLU A 64 7.91 -44.26 2.32
N LEU A 65 7.38 -44.53 1.13
CA LEU A 65 5.95 -44.46 0.83
C LEU A 65 5.23 -45.43 1.78
N ILE A 66 4.41 -44.88 2.66
CA ILE A 66 3.48 -45.65 3.50
C ILE A 66 2.54 -46.42 2.54
N PRO A 67 2.36 -47.75 2.70
CA PRO A 67 1.46 -48.51 1.86
C PRO A 67 0.00 -48.05 2.05
N SER A 68 -0.70 -47.76 0.95
CA SER A 68 -2.06 -47.20 0.90
C SER A 68 -3.19 -48.09 1.46
N SER A 69 -2.88 -49.10 2.26
CA SER A 69 -3.83 -50.11 2.76
C SER A 69 -4.05 -50.08 4.28
N SER A 70 -3.55 -49.08 5.01
CA SER A 70 -3.78 -48.92 6.46
C SER A 70 -4.52 -47.65 6.88
N LEU A 71 -5.03 -46.83 5.95
CA LEU A 71 -5.86 -45.65 6.25
C LEU A 71 -7.37 -45.95 6.15
N SER A 72 -7.81 -47.08 6.69
CA SER A 72 -9.23 -47.45 6.74
C SER A 72 -9.74 -47.54 8.18
N CYS A 73 -9.67 -46.44 8.92
CA CYS A 73 -10.56 -46.15 10.05
C CYS A 73 -10.18 -44.77 10.62
N LEU A 74 -10.93 -43.73 10.23
CA LEU A 74 -11.17 -42.45 10.94
C LEU A 74 -11.49 -41.37 9.90
N SER A 75 -12.73 -41.36 9.46
CA SER A 75 -13.58 -40.16 9.40
C SER A 75 -14.74 -40.48 8.48
N SER A 76 -15.93 -40.61 9.06
CA SER A 76 -17.16 -40.41 8.31
C SER A 76 -17.09 -39.03 7.61
N PRO A 77 -17.69 -38.88 6.41
CA PRO A 77 -17.86 -37.56 5.83
C PRO A 77 -18.97 -36.86 6.64
N THR A 78 -18.59 -36.01 7.57
CA THR A 78 -19.54 -35.08 8.21
C THR A 78 -19.94 -34.01 7.18
N PRO A 79 -21.22 -33.86 6.82
CA PRO A 79 -21.66 -32.83 5.88
C PRO A 79 -21.85 -31.50 6.60
N ARG A 80 -20.79 -31.04 7.27
CA ARG A 80 -20.66 -29.68 7.82
C ARG A 80 -19.21 -29.23 7.69
N ARG A 81 -18.77 -28.96 6.45
CA ARG A 81 -17.63 -28.07 6.25
C ARG A 81 -18.08 -26.68 6.72
N ASN A 82 -17.43 -26.16 7.77
CA ASN A 82 -17.75 -24.85 8.32
C ASN A 82 -17.42 -23.80 7.25
N LYS A 83 -18.41 -22.99 6.85
CA LYS A 83 -18.25 -21.93 5.84
C LYS A 83 -17.06 -21.01 6.12
N MET A 84 -16.74 -20.80 7.40
CA MET A 84 -15.58 -20.02 7.84
C MET A 84 -14.24 -20.67 7.53
N SER A 85 -14.16 -22.00 7.60
CA SER A 85 -12.96 -22.74 7.20
C SER A 85 -12.74 -22.64 5.69
N ASP A 86 -13.82 -22.81 4.91
CA ASP A 86 -13.74 -22.72 3.44
C ASP A 86 -13.28 -21.33 2.99
N HIS A 87 -13.74 -20.26 3.66
CA HIS A 87 -13.33 -18.90 3.36
C HIS A 87 -11.86 -18.63 3.74
N LEU A 88 -11.43 -19.05 4.92
CA LEU A 88 -10.04 -18.92 5.36
C LEU A 88 -9.09 -19.71 4.44
N ASP A 89 -9.48 -20.91 4.02
CA ASP A 89 -8.72 -21.70 3.04
C ASP A 89 -8.59 -20.96 1.71
N GLN A 90 -9.67 -20.33 1.24
CA GLN A 90 -9.65 -19.50 0.03
C GLN A 90 -8.73 -18.27 0.18
N LEU A 91 -8.71 -17.62 1.34
CA LEU A 91 -7.79 -16.51 1.61
C LEU A 91 -6.33 -16.97 1.56
N TYR A 92 -6.00 -18.12 2.15
CA TYR A 92 -4.65 -18.68 2.09
C TYR A 92 -4.23 -19.05 0.67
N LEU A 93 -5.11 -19.70 -0.10
CA LEU A 93 -4.82 -20.01 -1.51
C LEU A 93 -4.53 -18.73 -2.30
N THR A 94 -5.39 -17.72 -2.14
CA THR A 94 -5.19 -16.42 -2.81
C THR A 94 -3.89 -15.74 -2.36
N TYR A 95 -3.55 -15.84 -1.07
CA TYR A 95 -2.29 -15.30 -0.55
C TYR A 95 -1.08 -16.01 -1.16
N LEU A 96 -1.08 -17.34 -1.21
CA LEU A 96 0.02 -18.13 -1.78
C LEU A 96 0.21 -17.85 -3.28
N ASP A 97 -0.88 -17.78 -4.06
CA ASP A 97 -0.84 -17.39 -5.47
C ASP A 97 -0.28 -15.96 -5.64
N THR A 98 -0.64 -15.06 -4.73
CA THR A 98 -0.14 -13.67 -4.73
C THR A 98 1.35 -13.62 -4.35
N VAL A 99 1.83 -14.48 -3.44
CA VAL A 99 3.25 -14.61 -3.12
C VAL A 99 4.04 -15.12 -4.33
N ASP A 100 3.52 -16.12 -5.04
CA ASP A 100 4.15 -16.63 -6.27
C ASP A 100 4.24 -15.54 -7.35
N THR A 101 3.14 -14.79 -7.53
CA THR A 101 3.10 -13.61 -8.43
C THR A 101 4.15 -12.58 -8.04
N TYR A 102 4.27 -12.26 -6.75
CA TYR A 102 5.29 -11.32 -6.23
C TYR A 102 6.71 -11.80 -6.54
N GLN A 103 7.01 -13.08 -6.30
CA GLN A 103 8.34 -13.65 -6.56
C GLN A 103 8.67 -13.61 -8.06
N THR A 104 7.71 -13.96 -8.92
CA THR A 104 7.84 -13.91 -10.38
C THR A 104 8.08 -12.48 -10.88
N LEU A 105 7.33 -11.50 -10.37
CA LEU A 105 7.50 -10.09 -10.71
C LEU A 105 8.87 -9.56 -10.26
N ARG A 106 9.34 -9.95 -9.06
CA ARG A 106 10.68 -9.59 -8.58
C ARG A 106 11.80 -10.16 -9.44
N ALA A 107 11.71 -11.43 -9.85
CA ALA A 107 12.69 -12.03 -10.73
C ALA A 107 12.71 -11.34 -12.11
N SER A 108 11.53 -11.01 -12.62
CA SER A 108 11.37 -10.28 -13.89
C SER A 108 11.95 -8.87 -13.82
N LEU A 109 11.69 -8.14 -12.71
CA LEU A 109 12.28 -6.82 -12.45
C LEU A 109 13.81 -6.89 -12.42
N ALA A 110 14.37 -7.84 -11.67
CA ALA A 110 15.81 -8.03 -11.55
C ALA A 110 16.45 -8.34 -12.91
N THR A 111 15.81 -9.17 -13.72
CA THR A 111 16.29 -9.53 -15.07
C THR A 111 16.29 -8.32 -15.99
N GLN A 112 15.19 -7.56 -16.06
CA GLN A 112 15.09 -6.38 -16.91
C GLN A 112 16.06 -5.27 -16.47
N PHE A 113 16.16 -4.99 -15.17
CA PHE A 113 17.13 -4.01 -14.66
C PHE A 113 18.56 -4.44 -14.96
N SER A 114 18.91 -5.72 -14.79
CA SER A 114 20.23 -6.23 -15.15
C SER A 114 20.55 -6.00 -16.64
N LYS A 115 19.58 -6.26 -17.52
CA LYS A 115 19.70 -6.00 -18.97
C LYS A 115 19.84 -4.51 -19.28
N GLY A 116 19.03 -3.65 -18.65
CA GLY A 116 19.11 -2.20 -18.78
C GLY A 116 20.48 -1.64 -18.33
N PHE A 117 20.99 -2.10 -17.19
CA PHE A 117 22.31 -1.66 -16.71
C PHE A 117 23.46 -2.20 -17.57
N LEU A 118 23.37 -3.43 -18.06
CA LEU A 118 24.39 -3.98 -18.95
C LEU A 118 24.45 -3.21 -20.28
N THR A 119 23.29 -2.90 -20.87
CA THR A 119 23.20 -2.11 -22.11
C THR A 119 23.67 -0.67 -21.90
N LEU A 120 23.37 -0.07 -20.74
CA LEU A 120 23.89 1.26 -20.36
C LEU A 120 25.43 1.24 -20.18
N ALA A 121 25.98 0.19 -19.58
CA ALA A 121 27.42 0.02 -19.43
C ALA A 121 28.11 -0.16 -20.80
N GLN A 122 27.51 -0.94 -21.70
CA GLN A 122 27.97 -1.07 -23.09
C GLN A 122 27.94 0.26 -23.84
N ALA A 123 26.88 1.06 -23.66
CA ALA A 123 26.80 2.39 -24.25
C ALA A 123 27.91 3.30 -23.73
N SER A 124 28.15 3.29 -22.41
CA SER A 124 29.20 4.09 -21.78
C SER A 124 30.60 3.69 -22.23
N TYR A 125 30.85 2.39 -22.41
CA TYR A 125 32.14 1.85 -22.88
C TYR A 125 32.44 2.28 -24.33
N HIS A 126 31.45 2.26 -25.22
CA HIS A 126 31.62 2.62 -26.63
C HIS A 126 31.46 4.12 -26.91
N SER A 127 31.27 4.95 -25.88
CA SER A 127 31.15 6.40 -26.07
C SER A 127 32.46 6.97 -26.65
N THR A 128 32.41 7.33 -27.94
CA THR A 128 33.58 7.70 -28.75
C THR A 128 34.22 9.02 -28.29
N SER A 129 33.50 9.83 -27.53
CA SER A 129 33.94 11.10 -26.96
C SER A 129 34.51 10.93 -25.54
N GLY A 130 35.75 10.44 -25.45
CA GLY A 130 36.62 10.68 -24.29
C GLY A 130 36.30 9.91 -23.00
N GLY A 131 35.59 8.78 -23.06
CA GLY A 131 35.32 7.94 -21.89
C GLY A 131 34.29 8.53 -20.91
N ARG A 132 33.48 9.49 -21.39
CA ARG A 132 32.46 10.16 -20.58
C ARG A 132 31.24 9.24 -20.43
N ARG A 133 30.94 8.86 -19.19
CA ARG A 133 29.80 7.98 -18.88
C ARG A 133 28.48 8.74 -19.04
N TYR A 134 27.45 8.06 -19.54
CA TYR A 134 26.09 8.63 -19.54
C TYR A 134 25.58 8.70 -18.10
N GLY A 135 25.13 9.88 -17.69
CA GLY A 135 24.71 10.14 -16.32
C GLY A 135 24.15 11.55 -16.15
N THR A 136 24.03 11.96 -14.89
CA THR A 136 23.42 13.23 -14.46
C THR A 136 24.05 14.47 -15.10
N ASP A 137 25.32 14.39 -15.49
CA ASP A 137 26.05 15.50 -16.13
C ASP A 137 25.47 15.93 -17.49
N PHE A 138 24.56 15.14 -18.06
CA PHE A 138 23.86 15.46 -19.31
C PHE A 138 22.47 16.03 -19.07
N TYR A 139 21.96 16.06 -17.84
CA TYR A 139 20.63 16.59 -17.55
C TYR A 139 20.64 18.12 -17.73
N ASP A 140 19.60 18.66 -18.37
CA ASP A 140 19.42 20.10 -18.53
C ASP A 140 18.32 20.64 -17.60
N GLU A 141 18.14 21.96 -17.59
CA GLU A 141 17.13 22.65 -16.76
C GLU A 141 15.68 22.25 -17.09
N ARG A 142 15.45 21.52 -18.19
CA ARG A 142 14.14 21.04 -18.62
C ARG A 142 13.82 19.65 -18.08
N MET A 143 14.69 19.07 -17.24
CA MET A 143 14.45 17.76 -16.66
C MET A 143 13.21 17.76 -15.76
N THR A 144 12.16 17.11 -16.23
CA THR A 144 10.92 16.90 -15.48
C THR A 144 10.51 15.43 -15.52
N ALA A 145 9.69 15.01 -14.55
CA ALA A 145 9.13 13.66 -14.56
C ALA A 145 8.12 13.54 -15.70
N ILE A 146 8.38 12.61 -16.63
CA ILE A 146 7.47 12.33 -17.76
C ILE A 146 6.39 11.33 -17.36
N ARG A 147 6.64 10.58 -16.29
CA ARG A 147 5.74 9.53 -15.80
C ARG A 147 5.51 9.69 -14.31
N GLY A 148 4.28 9.47 -13.91
CA GLY A 148 3.86 9.33 -12.53
C GLY A 148 3.19 7.99 -12.31
N VAL A 149 2.81 7.73 -11.06
CA VAL A 149 1.99 6.59 -10.70
C VAL A 149 0.68 7.12 -10.16
N GLY A 150 -0.43 6.73 -10.78
CA GLY A 150 -1.76 6.92 -10.24
C GLY A 150 -2.11 5.77 -9.31
N VAL A 151 -2.79 6.08 -8.21
CA VAL A 151 -3.36 5.07 -7.33
C VAL A 151 -4.86 5.05 -7.57
N GLU A 152 -5.37 3.91 -8.01
CA GLU A 152 -6.81 3.67 -8.12
C GLU A 152 -7.35 3.05 -6.82
N GLY A 153 -8.68 3.01 -6.69
CA GLY A 153 -9.34 2.35 -5.56
C GLY A 153 -8.86 0.91 -5.37
N GLY A 154 -8.67 0.49 -4.12
CA GLY A 154 -8.21 -0.87 -3.80
C GLY A 154 -6.70 -1.10 -3.90
N GLY A 155 -5.89 -0.04 -3.98
CA GLY A 155 -4.42 -0.17 -3.96
C GLY A 155 -3.84 -0.68 -5.29
N VAL A 156 -4.53 -0.42 -6.39
CA VAL A 156 -4.05 -0.69 -7.74
C VAL A 156 -3.23 0.50 -8.21
N PHE A 157 -2.01 0.24 -8.69
CA PHE A 157 -1.07 1.26 -9.13
C PHE A 157 -0.95 1.17 -10.64
N GLU A 158 -1.10 2.30 -11.32
CA GLU A 158 -0.98 2.40 -12.77
C GLU A 158 0.02 3.50 -13.14
N CYS A 159 0.88 3.22 -14.11
CA CYS A 159 1.79 4.23 -14.64
C CYS A 159 1.01 5.20 -15.54
N LYS A 160 1.09 6.50 -15.24
CA LYS A 160 0.44 7.57 -16.03
C LYS A 160 1.50 8.46 -16.66
N LEU A 161 1.27 8.86 -17.92
CA LEU A 161 2.07 9.91 -18.54
C LEU A 161 1.66 11.24 -17.90
N LEU A 162 2.63 12.02 -17.44
CA LEU A 162 2.36 13.35 -16.90
C LEU A 162 2.26 14.31 -18.09
N GLU A 163 1.04 14.77 -18.35
CA GLU A 163 0.81 15.85 -19.30
C GLU A 163 1.24 17.17 -18.64
N PHE A 164 2.21 17.84 -19.25
CA PHE A 164 2.56 19.21 -18.88
C PHE A 164 1.63 20.15 -19.64
N GLU A 165 0.87 20.95 -18.89
CA GLU A 165 0.01 22.02 -19.41
C GLU A 165 0.77 22.82 -20.48
N LYS A 166 0.27 22.77 -21.72
CA LYS A 166 0.75 23.55 -22.87
C LYS A 166 0.32 25.02 -22.77
N GLU A 167 0.34 25.63 -21.58
CA GLU A 167 -0.27 26.96 -21.42
C GLU A 167 0.59 28.11 -21.98
N GLU A 168 1.91 27.93 -22.16
CA GLU A 168 2.78 29.05 -22.59
C GLU A 168 3.09 29.12 -24.10
N GLU A 169 2.92 28.06 -24.88
CA GLU A 169 3.22 28.09 -26.33
C GLU A 169 2.04 28.54 -27.21
N GLU A 170 0.79 28.19 -26.87
CA GLU A 170 -0.39 28.61 -27.65
C GLU A 170 -0.65 30.13 -27.57
N GLN A 171 -0.23 30.78 -26.48
CA GLN A 171 -0.35 32.24 -26.34
C GLN A 171 0.70 32.99 -27.18
N LYS A 172 1.84 32.35 -27.50
CA LYS A 172 2.92 32.96 -28.27
C LYS A 172 2.71 32.86 -29.78
N GLU A 173 2.01 31.82 -30.24
CA GLU A 173 1.57 31.71 -31.65
C GLU A 173 0.40 32.64 -31.97
N ARG A 174 -0.60 32.75 -31.08
CA ARG A 174 -1.71 33.72 -31.27
C ARG A 174 -1.27 35.19 -31.28
N ALA A 175 -0.14 35.51 -30.64
CA ALA A 175 0.42 36.86 -30.64
C ALA A 175 1.27 37.19 -31.89
N ARG A 176 1.59 36.20 -32.75
CA ARG A 176 2.36 36.42 -33.99
C ARG A 176 1.49 36.53 -35.25
N ASP A 177 0.26 36.06 -35.19
CA ASP A 177 -0.69 36.09 -36.32
C ASP A 177 -1.46 37.41 -36.47
N THR A 178 -1.22 38.41 -35.60
CA THR A 178 -1.92 39.71 -35.67
C THR A 178 -1.21 40.80 -36.48
N ASP A 179 -0.02 40.55 -37.03
CA ASP A 179 0.80 41.60 -37.70
C ASP A 179 1.14 41.33 -39.17
N ARG A 180 0.30 40.60 -39.93
CA ARG A 180 0.53 40.48 -41.38
C ARG A 180 -0.73 40.25 -42.22
N GLU A 181 -1.53 41.30 -42.37
CA GLU A 181 -2.41 41.42 -43.55
C GLU A 181 -1.63 41.98 -44.74
N GLY A 182 -1.70 41.27 -45.88
CA GLY A 182 -1.39 41.82 -47.20
C GLY A 182 -0.54 40.92 -48.09
N SER A 183 -1.18 40.01 -48.83
CA SER A 183 -0.97 39.75 -50.28
C SER A 183 -1.42 38.33 -50.63
N GLU A 184 -2.56 38.21 -51.31
CA GLU A 184 -2.96 37.02 -52.06
C GLU A 184 -1.95 36.74 -53.18
N MET A 185 -1.49 35.48 -53.32
CA MET A 185 -1.29 34.86 -54.63
C MET A 185 -1.22 33.33 -54.53
N ASP A 186 -2.04 32.71 -55.36
CA ASP A 186 -2.20 31.30 -55.71
C ASP A 186 -0.87 30.55 -55.94
N THR A 187 -0.68 29.40 -55.27
CA THR A 187 0.23 28.34 -55.75
C THR A 187 -0.10 26.95 -55.16
N LEU A 188 -0.78 26.15 -55.97
CA LEU A 188 -0.74 24.68 -56.13
C LEU A 188 -0.05 23.83 -55.03
N GLU A 189 -0.86 23.00 -54.36
CA GLU A 189 -0.44 22.00 -53.38
C GLU A 189 0.35 20.83 -53.99
N LYS A 190 1.53 20.53 -53.42
CA LYS A 190 2.19 19.22 -53.51
C LYS A 190 2.14 18.52 -52.15
N PRO A 191 1.89 17.20 -52.08
CA PRO A 191 1.75 16.50 -50.80
C PRO A 191 3.08 16.47 -50.02
N LYS A 192 3.08 16.98 -48.79
CA LYS A 192 4.22 16.87 -47.86
C LYS A 192 4.23 15.48 -47.22
N GLU A 193 5.32 14.78 -47.46
CA GLU A 193 5.75 13.54 -46.83
C GLU A 193 5.82 13.73 -45.30
N GLN A 194 5.13 12.88 -44.54
CA GLN A 194 5.03 12.97 -43.09
C GLN A 194 6.34 12.47 -42.44
N THR A 195 7.23 13.39 -42.07
CA THR A 195 8.30 13.09 -41.12
C THR A 195 7.70 12.90 -39.72
N PRO A 196 8.13 11.87 -38.95
CA PRO A 196 7.59 11.62 -37.62
C PRO A 196 7.80 12.83 -36.71
N THR A 197 6.75 13.27 -36.05
CA THR A 197 6.77 14.38 -35.10
C THR A 197 7.71 14.05 -33.95
N ILE A 198 8.81 14.78 -33.90
CA ILE A 198 9.91 14.63 -32.95
C ILE A 198 9.52 15.34 -31.64
N ASP A 199 9.40 14.61 -30.53
CA ASP A 199 9.14 15.22 -29.21
C ASP A 199 10.45 15.81 -28.63
N PRO A 200 10.54 17.14 -28.42
CA PRO A 200 11.73 17.80 -27.88
C PRO A 200 11.95 17.55 -26.38
N ARG A 201 10.98 16.92 -25.67
CA ARG A 201 11.07 16.61 -24.23
C ARG A 201 11.54 15.18 -23.94
N ASP A 202 11.85 14.39 -24.98
CA ASP A 202 12.40 13.04 -24.80
C ASP A 202 13.82 13.12 -24.19
N PRO A 203 14.03 12.55 -22.97
CA PRO A 203 15.28 12.68 -22.23
C PRO A 203 16.46 12.01 -22.95
N ILE A 204 16.20 11.13 -23.93
CA ILE A 204 17.25 10.52 -24.72
C ILE A 204 18.07 11.56 -25.52
N ARG A 205 17.46 12.71 -25.83
CA ARG A 205 18.08 13.77 -26.63
C ARG A 205 19.06 14.63 -25.84
N TRP A 206 19.00 14.57 -24.50
CA TRP A 206 19.98 15.22 -23.64
C TRP A 206 21.40 14.67 -23.84
N PHE A 207 21.52 13.46 -24.39
CA PHE A 207 22.79 12.81 -24.70
C PHE A 207 23.34 13.13 -26.10
N GLY A 208 22.78 14.15 -26.77
CA GLY A 208 23.25 14.67 -28.06
C GLY A 208 22.46 14.19 -29.26
N ILE A 209 22.82 14.70 -30.45
CA ILE A 209 22.11 14.45 -31.72
C ILE A 209 22.26 13.00 -32.18
N LEU A 210 23.43 12.38 -31.93
CA LEU A 210 23.74 11.01 -32.30
C LEU A 210 23.75 10.09 -31.08
N VAL A 211 22.56 9.75 -30.60
CA VAL A 211 22.40 8.81 -29.50
C VAL A 211 22.83 7.40 -29.94
N PRO A 212 23.68 6.68 -29.18
CA PRO A 212 24.02 5.29 -29.53
C PRO A 212 22.80 4.35 -29.44
N PRO A 213 22.73 3.31 -30.29
CA PRO A 213 21.67 2.30 -30.22
C PRO A 213 21.55 1.63 -28.84
N ALA A 214 22.68 1.33 -28.19
CA ALA A 214 22.72 0.73 -26.86
C ALA A 214 22.09 1.64 -25.78
N LEU A 215 22.20 2.97 -25.92
CA LEU A 215 21.60 3.91 -24.98
C LEU A 215 20.08 4.00 -25.17
N ARG A 216 19.60 3.99 -26.42
CA ARG A 216 18.16 3.86 -26.71
C ARG A 216 17.59 2.55 -26.18
N GLN A 217 18.34 1.46 -26.33
CA GLN A 217 17.95 0.16 -25.81
C GLN A 217 17.84 0.21 -24.28
N ALA A 218 18.85 0.75 -23.59
CA ALA A 218 18.81 0.91 -22.14
C ALA A 218 17.58 1.71 -21.67
N GLN A 219 17.29 2.85 -22.33
CA GLN A 219 16.09 3.65 -22.05
C GLN A 219 14.81 2.83 -22.20
N SER A 220 14.69 2.04 -23.28
CA SER A 220 13.53 1.18 -23.52
C SER A 220 13.36 0.11 -22.43
N GLU A 221 14.45 -0.56 -22.01
CA GLU A 221 14.39 -1.58 -20.97
C GLU A 221 13.90 -0.98 -19.63
N PHE A 222 14.48 0.15 -19.21
CA PHE A 222 14.06 0.81 -17.97
C PHE A 222 12.63 1.37 -18.05
N THR A 223 12.26 1.93 -19.21
CA THR A 223 10.90 2.46 -19.42
C THR A 223 9.87 1.35 -19.27
N LEU A 224 10.13 0.18 -19.85
CA LEU A 224 9.23 -0.97 -19.75
C LEU A 224 9.07 -1.42 -18.29
N SER A 225 10.17 -1.53 -17.53
CA SER A 225 10.08 -1.93 -16.12
C SER A 225 9.29 -0.92 -15.27
N VAL A 226 9.50 0.38 -15.47
CA VAL A 226 8.78 1.46 -14.75
C VAL A 226 7.30 1.50 -15.12
N GLN A 227 6.96 1.23 -16.39
CA GLN A 227 5.58 1.24 -16.86
C GLN A 227 4.77 0.02 -16.45
N THR A 228 5.42 -1.14 -16.35
CA THR A 228 4.71 -2.43 -16.25
C THR A 228 4.99 -3.13 -14.93
N ILE A 229 6.24 -3.48 -14.66
CA ILE A 229 6.60 -4.35 -13.55
C ILE A 229 6.46 -3.63 -12.21
N ILE A 230 6.95 -2.40 -12.10
CA ILE A 230 6.93 -1.67 -10.83
C ILE A 230 5.49 -1.45 -10.33
N PRO A 231 4.54 -0.92 -11.14
CA PRO A 231 3.16 -0.74 -10.70
C PRO A 231 2.50 -2.06 -10.29
N GLN A 232 2.67 -3.12 -11.09
CA GLN A 232 2.14 -4.46 -10.76
C GLN A 232 2.72 -5.01 -9.46
N LEU A 233 4.02 -4.84 -9.24
CA LEU A 233 4.69 -5.27 -8.02
C LEU A 233 4.17 -4.51 -6.80
N THR A 234 4.02 -3.19 -6.90
CA THR A 234 3.46 -2.37 -5.81
C THR A 234 2.02 -2.78 -5.49
N THR A 235 1.17 -3.00 -6.52
CA THR A 235 -0.19 -3.53 -6.32
C THR A 235 -0.19 -4.89 -5.63
N THR A 236 0.73 -5.78 -6.02
CA THR A 236 0.84 -7.12 -5.44
C THR A 236 1.27 -7.04 -3.97
N ILE A 237 2.22 -6.15 -3.64
CA ILE A 237 2.62 -5.91 -2.25
C ILE A 237 1.44 -5.40 -1.41
N THR A 238 0.66 -4.45 -1.93
CA THR A 238 -0.54 -3.95 -1.23
C THR A 238 -1.57 -5.06 -1.05
N LYS A 239 -1.80 -5.89 -2.07
CA LYS A 239 -2.70 -7.05 -1.98
C LYS A 239 -2.23 -8.06 -0.93
N LEU A 240 -0.93 -8.34 -0.84
CA LEU A 240 -0.36 -9.21 0.20
C LEU A 240 -0.63 -8.65 1.60
N ALA A 241 -0.42 -7.35 1.80
CA ALA A 241 -0.69 -6.70 3.09
C ALA A 241 -2.16 -6.83 3.48
N LEU A 242 -3.09 -6.56 2.54
CA LEU A 242 -4.52 -6.69 2.76
C LEU A 242 -4.92 -8.13 3.12
N LEU A 243 -4.50 -9.11 2.32
CA LEU A 243 -4.80 -10.53 2.57
C LEU A 243 -4.22 -11.00 3.91
N SER A 244 -3.01 -10.58 4.26
CA SER A 244 -2.39 -10.94 5.54
C SER A 244 -3.19 -10.40 6.73
N SER A 245 -3.65 -9.14 6.64
CA SER A 245 -4.49 -8.52 7.66
C SER A 245 -5.83 -9.24 7.79
N GLU A 246 -6.44 -9.62 6.67
CA GLU A 246 -7.73 -10.32 6.63
C GLU A 246 -7.62 -11.74 7.19
N ILE A 247 -6.57 -12.49 6.82
CA ILE A 247 -6.28 -13.81 7.38
C ILE A 247 -6.10 -13.72 8.90
N GLU A 248 -5.34 -12.74 9.38
CA GLU A 248 -5.09 -12.58 10.81
C GLU A 248 -6.37 -12.22 11.57
N SER A 249 -7.16 -11.29 11.05
CA SER A 249 -8.49 -10.95 11.59
C SER A 249 -9.37 -12.21 11.68
N HIS A 250 -9.48 -12.99 10.59
CA HIS A 250 -10.26 -14.23 10.60
C HIS A 250 -9.77 -15.23 11.66
N ARG A 251 -8.45 -15.36 11.84
CA ARG A 251 -7.88 -16.26 12.85
C ARG A 251 -8.17 -15.79 14.27
N ASN A 252 -8.07 -14.49 14.52
CA ASN A 252 -8.31 -13.91 15.83
C ASN A 252 -9.78 -14.06 16.25
N HIS A 253 -10.70 -13.96 15.28
CA HIS A 253 -12.14 -13.89 15.55
C HIS A 253 -12.93 -15.14 15.17
N VAL A 254 -12.26 -16.23 14.73
CA VAL A 254 -12.93 -17.50 14.35
C VAL A 254 -13.75 -18.11 15.50
N GLY A 255 -13.36 -17.84 16.75
CA GLY A 255 -14.04 -18.31 17.95
C GLY A 255 -15.12 -17.36 18.47
N THR A 256 -15.26 -16.16 17.89
CA THR A 256 -16.15 -15.11 18.40
C THR A 256 -17.60 -15.49 18.16
N LYS A 257 -18.32 -15.80 19.25
CA LYS A 257 -19.75 -16.13 19.21
C LYS A 257 -20.63 -14.92 19.37
N TYR A 258 -20.23 -14.00 20.24
CA TYR A 258 -21.00 -12.83 20.61
C TYR A 258 -20.14 -11.57 20.53
N LEU A 259 -20.80 -10.49 20.17
CA LEU A 259 -20.33 -9.13 20.35
C LEU A 259 -21.24 -8.42 21.33
N TYR A 260 -20.73 -7.37 21.96
CA TYR A 260 -21.44 -6.63 22.98
C TYR A 260 -21.50 -5.16 22.62
N LYS A 261 -22.68 -4.57 22.77
CA LYS A 261 -22.85 -3.11 22.80
C LYS A 261 -23.09 -2.66 24.23
N ILE A 262 -22.38 -1.61 24.63
CA ILE A 262 -22.47 -1.03 25.97
C ILE A 262 -23.29 0.26 25.89
N LEU A 263 -24.30 0.36 26.75
CA LEU A 263 -25.12 1.56 26.94
C LEU A 263 -24.98 2.05 28.38
N THR A 264 -25.03 3.36 28.56
CA THR A 264 -25.03 4.03 29.87
C THR A 264 -26.43 4.27 30.42
N ALA A 265 -27.47 3.98 29.64
CA ALA A 265 -28.86 4.12 30.03
C ALA A 265 -29.62 2.83 29.73
N ALA A 266 -30.65 2.55 30.54
CA ALA A 266 -31.52 1.40 30.36
C ALA A 266 -32.22 1.47 29.00
N PRO A 267 -32.10 0.43 28.14
CA PRO A 267 -32.85 0.39 26.89
C PRO A 267 -34.34 0.15 27.19
N PRO A 268 -35.25 0.57 26.29
CA PRO A 268 -36.68 0.33 26.46
C PRO A 268 -37.00 -1.17 26.57
N SER A 269 -37.98 -1.51 27.40
CA SER A 269 -38.48 -2.89 27.54
C SER A 269 -39.97 -2.94 27.17
N PRO A 270 -40.37 -3.76 26.16
CA PRO A 270 -39.53 -4.66 25.36
C PRO A 270 -38.57 -3.91 24.42
N LEU A 271 -37.47 -4.57 24.03
CA LEU A 271 -36.44 -3.97 23.18
C LEU A 271 -37.03 -3.56 21.82
N PRO A 272 -36.84 -2.29 21.38
CA PRO A 272 -37.36 -1.82 20.09
C PRO A 272 -36.60 -2.42 18.91
N GLU A 273 -37.13 -2.25 17.69
CA GLU A 273 -36.45 -2.65 16.45
C GLU A 273 -35.13 -1.90 16.24
N ALA A 274 -35.06 -0.64 16.68
CA ALA A 274 -33.87 0.18 16.68
C ALA A 274 -33.72 0.84 18.05
N VAL A 275 -32.62 0.55 18.74
CA VAL A 275 -32.21 1.19 19.98
C VAL A 275 -31.57 2.54 19.65
N GLU A 276 -31.77 3.52 20.53
CA GLU A 276 -31.09 4.80 20.43
C GLU A 276 -29.58 4.60 20.51
N LEU A 277 -28.87 5.02 19.46
CA LEU A 277 -27.42 4.86 19.39
C LEU A 277 -26.74 5.95 20.24
N PRO A 278 -25.64 5.61 20.95
CA PRO A 278 -24.82 6.61 21.63
C PRO A 278 -24.36 7.72 20.67
N PRO A 279 -24.20 8.97 21.15
CA PRO A 279 -23.75 10.09 20.32
C PRO A 279 -22.43 9.82 19.57
N LEU A 280 -21.54 9.03 20.18
CA LEU A 280 -20.28 8.61 19.58
C LEU A 280 -20.49 7.81 18.28
N ASP A 281 -21.39 6.83 18.29
CA ASP A 281 -21.71 6.02 17.11
C ASP A 281 -22.32 6.86 15.99
N ILE A 282 -23.21 7.78 16.35
CA ILE A 282 -23.84 8.71 15.40
C ILE A 282 -22.77 9.58 14.72
N SER A 283 -21.81 10.08 15.51
CA SER A 283 -20.73 10.93 14.98
C SER A 283 -19.76 10.18 14.05
N HIS A 284 -19.54 8.89 14.30
CA HIS A 284 -18.62 8.07 13.53
C HIS A 284 -19.30 7.39 12.33
N GLY A 285 -20.63 7.30 12.31
CA GLY A 285 -21.40 6.66 11.24
C GLY A 285 -21.38 5.13 11.30
N PHE A 286 -20.95 4.54 12.42
CA PHE A 286 -20.94 3.11 12.68
C PHE A 286 -21.13 2.83 14.18
N ILE A 287 -21.57 1.61 14.49
CA ILE A 287 -21.86 1.19 15.86
C ILE A 287 -20.62 0.50 16.43
N HIS A 288 -20.04 1.08 17.49
CA HIS A 288 -18.91 0.46 18.18
C HIS A 288 -19.40 -0.73 18.99
N LEU A 289 -18.84 -1.89 18.70
CA LEU A 289 -19.04 -3.12 19.46
C LEU A 289 -17.72 -3.50 20.14
N CYS A 290 -17.79 -4.45 21.07
CA CYS A 290 -16.60 -5.02 21.69
C CYS A 290 -16.81 -6.52 21.94
N THR A 291 -15.72 -7.27 22.08
CA THR A 291 -15.75 -8.64 22.62
C THR A 291 -15.95 -8.63 24.13
N ALA A 292 -16.19 -9.80 24.73
CA ALA A 292 -16.26 -9.95 26.18
C ALA A 292 -14.96 -9.49 26.87
N THR A 293 -13.80 -9.86 26.33
CA THR A 293 -12.48 -9.48 26.87
C THR A 293 -12.21 -7.98 26.75
N GLN A 294 -12.76 -7.33 25.72
CA GLN A 294 -12.64 -5.90 25.50
C GLN A 294 -13.57 -5.07 26.40
N ALA A 295 -14.76 -5.60 26.72
CA ALA A 295 -15.80 -4.88 27.42
C ALA A 295 -15.29 -4.23 28.72
N VAL A 296 -14.48 -4.95 29.50
CA VAL A 296 -13.87 -4.45 30.74
C VAL A 296 -13.06 -3.18 30.47
N GLY A 297 -12.11 -3.24 29.53
CA GLY A 297 -11.24 -2.12 29.21
C GLY A 297 -11.98 -0.93 28.61
N VAL A 298 -13.07 -1.17 27.87
CA VAL A 298 -13.94 -0.12 27.33
C VAL A 298 -14.69 0.58 28.47
N VAL A 299 -15.31 -0.18 29.37
CA VAL A 299 -16.06 0.39 30.51
C VAL A 299 -15.12 1.15 31.45
N GLU A 300 -13.95 0.59 31.78
CA GLU A 300 -12.96 1.26 32.63
C GLU A 300 -12.48 2.60 32.07
N ARG A 301 -12.31 2.71 30.75
CA ARG A 301 -11.80 3.94 30.12
C ARG A 301 -12.88 4.99 29.87
N PHE A 302 -14.06 4.57 29.43
CA PHE A 302 -15.08 5.50 28.91
C PHE A 302 -16.29 5.66 29.82
N MET A 303 -16.44 4.80 30.83
CA MET A 303 -17.58 4.78 31.75
C MET A 303 -17.10 4.66 33.21
N ALA A 304 -15.92 5.22 33.50
CA ALA A 304 -15.30 5.16 34.82
C ALA A 304 -16.16 5.79 35.91
N ASP A 305 -16.99 6.78 35.58
CA ASP A 305 -17.85 7.50 36.55
C ASP A 305 -19.26 6.92 36.64
N SER A 306 -19.61 5.93 35.81
CA SER A 306 -20.92 5.29 35.85
C SER A 306 -21.00 4.26 36.98
N GLU A 307 -22.15 4.20 37.65
CA GLU A 307 -22.47 3.18 38.66
C GLU A 307 -23.09 1.91 38.04
N GLU A 308 -23.67 2.04 36.85
CA GLU A 308 -24.29 0.96 36.11
C GLU A 308 -24.03 1.08 34.61
N VAL A 309 -24.06 -0.07 33.93
CA VAL A 309 -24.03 -0.17 32.48
C VAL A 309 -25.00 -1.25 32.01
N TRP A 310 -25.44 -1.14 30.76
CA TRP A 310 -26.31 -2.09 30.10
C TRP A 310 -25.59 -2.72 28.92
N LEU A 311 -25.52 -4.05 28.90
CA LEU A 311 -24.86 -4.84 27.87
C LEU A 311 -25.88 -5.51 26.98
N LEU A 312 -25.77 -5.28 25.67
CA LEU A 312 -26.58 -5.92 24.64
C LEU A 312 -25.73 -7.05 24.04
N LYS A 313 -26.13 -8.30 24.27
CA LYS A 313 -25.47 -9.49 23.72
C LYS A 313 -25.98 -9.75 22.30
N ILE A 314 -25.08 -9.73 21.34
CA ILE A 314 -25.38 -9.80 19.91
C ILE A 314 -24.67 -11.02 19.33
N PRO A 315 -25.40 -12.03 18.83
CA PRO A 315 -24.79 -13.15 18.12
C PRO A 315 -24.00 -12.65 16.92
N TYR A 316 -22.70 -12.95 16.87
CA TYR A 316 -21.82 -12.46 15.81
C TYR A 316 -22.32 -12.90 14.42
N SER A 317 -22.85 -14.11 14.31
CA SER A 317 -23.43 -14.66 13.08
C SER A 317 -24.58 -13.83 12.48
N LYS A 318 -25.25 -12.97 13.27
CA LYS A 318 -26.31 -12.08 12.78
C LYS A 318 -25.77 -10.76 12.20
N VAL A 319 -24.56 -10.36 12.56
CA VAL A 319 -23.98 -9.04 12.24
C VAL A 319 -22.65 -9.13 11.51
N GLU A 320 -22.09 -10.33 11.34
CA GLU A 320 -20.79 -10.59 10.74
C GLU A 320 -20.60 -9.90 9.37
N LYS A 321 -21.62 -9.95 8.51
CA LYS A 321 -21.55 -9.35 7.16
C LYS A 321 -21.43 -7.83 7.16
N ASP A 322 -21.94 -7.21 8.21
CA ASP A 322 -21.99 -5.76 8.37
C ASP A 322 -20.94 -5.28 9.38
N THR A 323 -20.11 -6.18 9.91
CA THR A 323 -19.09 -5.88 10.91
C THR A 323 -17.71 -5.90 10.27
N LYS A 324 -16.93 -4.86 10.54
CA LYS A 324 -15.52 -4.78 10.16
C LYS A 324 -14.66 -4.66 11.42
N TRP A 325 -13.59 -5.44 11.46
CA TRP A 325 -12.58 -5.37 12.52
C TRP A 325 -11.52 -4.34 12.14
N GLU A 326 -11.33 -3.33 12.98
CA GLU A 326 -10.35 -2.28 12.73
C GLU A 326 -9.38 -2.13 13.91
N SER A 327 -8.09 -2.12 13.60
CA SER A 327 -7.04 -1.96 14.61
C SER A 327 -6.98 -0.51 15.11
N VAL A 328 -6.92 -0.33 16.42
CA VAL A 328 -6.56 0.97 17.02
C VAL A 328 -5.04 1.04 17.06
N SER A 329 -4.43 1.70 16.08
CA SER A 329 -2.97 1.92 16.10
C SER A 329 -2.61 3.09 17.02
N GLN A 330 -1.78 2.83 18.03
CA GLN A 330 -1.07 3.86 18.80
C GLN A 330 0.43 3.71 18.56
N GLY A 331 1.10 4.77 18.12
CA GLY A 331 2.57 4.80 18.04
C GLY A 331 3.21 3.93 16.95
N GLY A 332 2.45 3.42 15.98
CA GLY A 332 2.97 2.59 14.88
C GLY A 332 2.97 1.08 15.16
N GLU A 333 2.61 0.64 16.36
CA GLU A 333 2.32 -0.76 16.66
C GLU A 333 0.85 -1.08 16.38
N ARG A 334 0.57 -2.29 15.87
CA ARG A 334 -0.80 -2.76 15.65
C ARG A 334 -1.43 -3.02 17.02
N GLY A 335 -2.34 -2.14 17.42
CA GLY A 335 -3.12 -2.34 18.64
C GLY A 335 -4.28 -3.28 18.45
N GLU A 336 -5.07 -3.42 19.50
CA GLU A 336 -6.24 -4.29 19.55
C GLU A 336 -7.28 -3.90 18.48
N GLU A 337 -7.91 -4.91 17.87
CA GLU A 337 -8.95 -4.72 16.86
C GLU A 337 -10.32 -4.63 17.50
N PHE A 338 -11.06 -3.57 17.17
CA PHE A 338 -12.43 -3.38 17.63
C PHE A 338 -13.41 -3.64 16.48
N PRO A 339 -14.53 -4.33 16.75
CA PRO A 339 -15.58 -4.55 15.78
C PRO A 339 -16.46 -3.30 15.61
N HIS A 340 -16.58 -2.83 14.38
CA HIS A 340 -17.45 -1.72 13.98
C HIS A 340 -18.54 -2.23 13.05
N MET A 341 -19.79 -2.05 13.43
CA MET A 341 -20.94 -2.47 12.63
C MET A 341 -21.48 -1.31 11.79
N PHE A 342 -21.52 -1.49 10.47
CA PHE A 342 -21.95 -0.52 9.45
C PHE A 342 -23.39 -0.76 9.04
N MET A 343 -24.31 -0.76 10.01
CA MET A 343 -25.74 -0.89 9.78
C MET A 343 -26.47 0.30 10.41
N GLU A 344 -27.59 0.71 9.80
CA GLU A 344 -28.38 1.85 10.27
C GLU A 344 -29.03 1.63 11.65
N LYS A 345 -29.24 0.37 12.06
CA LYS A 345 -30.00 0.05 13.27
C LYS A 345 -29.49 -1.20 13.98
N LEU A 346 -29.57 -1.16 15.31
CA LEU A 346 -29.34 -2.28 16.21
C LEU A 346 -30.53 -2.38 17.17
N GLY A 347 -31.18 -3.54 17.24
CA GLY A 347 -32.29 -3.73 18.18
C GLY A 347 -32.75 -5.18 18.25
N SER A 348 -34.05 -5.39 18.45
CA SER A 348 -34.64 -6.71 18.70
C SER A 348 -34.41 -7.76 17.60
N GLY A 349 -34.08 -7.35 16.38
CA GLY A 349 -33.69 -8.29 15.32
C GLY A 349 -32.33 -8.97 15.57
N GLN A 350 -31.38 -8.22 16.12
CA GLN A 350 -29.99 -8.63 16.27
C GLN A 350 -29.70 -9.07 17.71
N VAL A 351 -30.13 -8.28 18.69
CA VAL A 351 -29.85 -8.50 20.11
C VAL A 351 -30.57 -9.76 20.61
N GLU A 352 -29.82 -10.64 21.27
CA GLU A 352 -30.35 -11.84 21.89
C GLU A 352 -30.79 -11.58 23.33
N GLU A 353 -29.96 -10.86 24.09
CA GLU A 353 -30.20 -10.62 25.50
C GLU A 353 -29.66 -9.25 25.93
N VAL A 354 -30.30 -8.66 26.93
CA VAL A 354 -29.89 -7.40 27.55
C VAL A 354 -29.65 -7.65 29.03
N ARG A 355 -28.50 -7.18 29.53
CA ARG A 355 -28.12 -7.36 30.94
C ARG A 355 -27.64 -6.06 31.57
N GLN A 356 -28.20 -5.74 32.72
CA GLN A 356 -27.69 -4.68 33.59
C GLN A 356 -26.51 -5.22 34.40
N VAL A 357 -25.45 -4.42 34.51
CA VAL A 357 -24.29 -4.70 35.35
C VAL A 357 -24.02 -3.50 36.24
N MET A 358 -24.00 -3.74 37.55
CA MET A 358 -23.66 -2.73 38.55
C MET A 358 -22.16 -2.75 38.82
N ARG A 359 -21.57 -1.58 39.00
CA ARG A 359 -20.20 -1.44 39.46
C ARG A 359 -20.10 -1.85 40.92
N LEU A 360 -19.14 -2.70 41.24
CA LEU A 360 -18.77 -3.00 42.62
C LEU A 360 -17.97 -1.82 43.20
N GLU A 361 -18.53 -1.10 44.17
CA GLU A 361 -17.94 0.13 44.73
C GLU A 361 -16.49 -0.04 45.19
N GLU A 362 -16.16 -1.16 45.84
CA GLU A 362 -14.82 -1.40 46.40
C GLU A 362 -13.82 -2.02 45.40
N LYS A 363 -14.31 -2.67 44.34
CA LYS A 363 -13.47 -3.48 43.42
C LYS A 363 -13.38 -2.91 42.01
N GLY A 364 -14.36 -2.09 41.61
CA GLY A 364 -14.39 -1.47 40.29
C GLY A 364 -14.98 -2.38 39.20
N TRP A 365 -14.80 -1.95 37.95
CA TRP A 365 -15.44 -2.57 36.79
C TRP A 365 -14.83 -3.92 36.39
N ARG A 366 -13.54 -4.11 36.62
CA ARG A 366 -12.84 -5.36 36.35
C ARG A 366 -13.50 -6.56 37.03
N GLU A 367 -13.60 -6.53 38.34
CA GLU A 367 -14.26 -7.60 39.11
C GLU A 367 -15.76 -7.68 38.86
N SER A 368 -16.40 -6.59 38.43
CA SER A 368 -17.83 -6.57 38.09
C SER A 368 -18.13 -7.33 36.79
N LEU A 369 -17.15 -7.46 35.88
CA LEU A 369 -17.33 -7.97 34.53
C LEU A 369 -16.54 -9.27 34.26
N GLU A 370 -15.31 -9.41 34.78
CA GLU A 370 -14.46 -10.60 34.55
C GLU A 370 -15.01 -11.90 35.17
N GLY A 371 -15.87 -11.79 36.20
CA GLY A 371 -16.49 -12.94 36.88
C GLY A 371 -17.86 -13.35 36.34
N VAL A 372 -18.36 -12.69 35.29
CA VAL A 372 -19.72 -12.93 34.80
C VAL A 372 -19.68 -13.98 33.70
N GLU A 373 -20.10 -15.21 34.02
CA GLU A 373 -20.17 -16.34 33.05
C GLU A 373 -20.95 -16.02 31.76
N TRP A 374 -21.78 -14.98 31.79
CA TRP A 374 -22.58 -14.52 30.66
C TRP A 374 -21.79 -13.76 29.59
N LEU A 375 -20.67 -13.14 29.97
CA LEU A 375 -19.69 -12.53 29.08
C LEU A 375 -18.78 -13.61 28.53
N GLU A 376 -19.29 -14.31 27.52
CA GLU A 376 -18.60 -15.38 26.78
C GLU A 376 -17.83 -14.88 25.56
#